data_AF-A0A2G2WKL3-F1
#
_entry.id   AF-A0A2G2WKL3-F1
#
_cell.length_a   1.000
_cell.length_b   1.000
_cell.length_c   1.000
_cell.angle_alpha   90.00
_cell.angle_beta   90.00
_cell.angle_gamma   90.00
#
_symmetry.space_group_name_H-M   'P 1'
#
loop_
_entity.id
_entity.type
_entity.pdbx_description
1 polymer ?
#
loop_
_entity_poly.entity_id
_entity_poly.type
_entity_poly.pdbx_seq_one_letter_code
_entity_poly.pdbx_strand_id
1 'polypeptide(L)'
;MEPDVSIETSCMIRVAVLPIGSISIPLFRDYTSMLVPHYTVSLSSISSFYTEHQKSPFANQPWDSGSLRFKYMVGGSPASPWEDFQSNRKIFAVIGICHCPTSPDLHSVMDQFANACKSYSSSVVQRCFAFCPGDSQVILLFVDFVIVGID
;
A
#
# COMPACT_ATOMS: atom_id res chain seq x y z
N MET A 1 -23.65 -8.47 12.18
CA MET A 1 -22.55 -7.73 12.84
C MET A 1 -21.28 -8.25 12.22
N GLU A 2 -20.46 -7.41 11.58
CA GLU A 2 -19.20 -7.90 11.00
C GLU A 2 -18.30 -8.42 12.14
N PRO A 3 -17.66 -9.59 11.97
CA PRO A 3 -16.61 -10.02 12.89
C PRO A 3 -15.46 -9.00 12.84
N ASP A 4 -14.74 -8.80 13.95
CA ASP A 4 -13.58 -7.89 14.08
C ASP A 4 -13.86 -6.39 14.30
N VAL A 5 -15.00 -6.03 14.89
CA VAL A 5 -15.19 -4.67 15.44
C VAL A 5 -14.48 -4.56 16.79
N SER A 6 -13.26 -4.01 16.78
CA SER A 6 -12.54 -3.53 17.96
C SER A 6 -12.53 -2.01 17.99
N ILE A 7 -12.34 -1.41 19.18
CA ILE A 7 -12.13 0.04 19.33
C ILE A 7 -10.96 0.51 18.44
N GLU A 8 -9.98 -0.35 18.23
CA GLU A 8 -8.79 -0.08 17.42
C GLU A 8 -9.07 -0.09 15.91
N THR A 9 -10.17 -0.72 15.45
CA THR A 9 -10.47 -0.81 14.01
C THR A 9 -10.71 0.56 13.38
N SER A 10 -11.11 1.55 14.17
CA SER A 10 -11.37 2.92 13.71
C SER A 10 -10.11 3.73 13.46
N CYS A 11 -8.95 3.34 14.03
CA CYS A 11 -7.68 4.05 13.84
C CYS A 11 -6.76 3.40 12.79
N MET A 12 -7.19 2.30 12.17
CA MET A 12 -6.42 1.59 11.16
C MET A 12 -6.64 2.17 9.76
N ILE A 13 -5.55 2.46 9.07
CA ILE A 13 -5.51 2.81 7.65
C ILE A 13 -5.57 1.51 6.85
N ARG A 14 -6.62 1.30 6.05
CA ARG A 14 -6.76 0.09 5.23
C ARG A 14 -5.96 0.24 3.94
N VAL A 15 -5.19 -0.80 3.62
CA VAL A 15 -4.30 -0.86 2.46
C VAL A 15 -4.64 -2.12 1.67
N ALA A 16 -5.07 -1.98 0.41
CA ALA A 16 -5.25 -3.12 -0.48
C ALA A 16 -3.89 -3.61 -0.97
N VAL A 17 -3.65 -4.91 -0.95
CA VAL A 17 -2.42 -5.52 -1.48
C VAL A 17 -2.79 -6.51 -2.56
N LEU A 18 -2.34 -6.26 -3.78
CA LEU A 18 -2.80 -6.93 -4.99
C LEU A 18 -1.65 -7.64 -5.71
N PRO A 19 -1.86 -8.88 -6.19
CA PRO A 19 -0.96 -9.49 -7.16
C PRO A 19 -1.14 -8.80 -8.51
N ILE A 20 -0.05 -8.32 -9.11
CA ILE A 20 -0.04 -7.69 -10.44
C ILE A 20 0.85 -8.50 -11.36
N GLY A 21 0.38 -8.77 -12.58
CA GLY A 21 1.05 -9.66 -13.51
C GLY A 21 0.92 -11.13 -13.12
N SER A 22 1.81 -11.96 -13.64
CA SER A 22 1.79 -13.40 -13.37
C SER A 22 2.58 -13.68 -12.11
N ILE A 23 1.90 -13.92 -10.99
CA ILE A 23 2.53 -14.30 -9.73
C ILE A 23 1.80 -15.51 -9.11
N SER A 24 2.56 -16.49 -8.63
CA SER A 24 1.96 -17.65 -7.95
C SER A 24 1.48 -17.26 -6.56
N ILE A 25 0.39 -17.90 -6.08
CA ILE A 25 -0.16 -17.63 -4.75
C ILE A 25 0.88 -17.81 -3.62
N PRO A 26 1.72 -18.88 -3.62
CA PRO A 26 2.75 -19.03 -2.59
C PRO A 26 3.74 -17.87 -2.59
N LEU A 27 4.22 -17.46 -3.76
CA LEU A 27 5.20 -16.39 -3.89
C LEU A 27 4.61 -15.03 -3.51
N PHE A 28 3.37 -14.76 -3.92
CA PHE A 28 2.64 -13.57 -3.48
C PHE A 28 2.51 -13.53 -1.96
N ARG A 29 2.14 -14.65 -1.33
CA ARG A 29 2.07 -14.74 0.13
C ARG A 29 3.42 -14.44 0.77
N ASP A 30 4.51 -14.98 0.23
CA ASP A 30 5.86 -14.77 0.76
C ASP A 30 6.25 -13.28 0.69
N TYR A 31 6.01 -12.60 -0.43
CA TYR A 31 6.22 -11.15 -0.54
C TYR A 31 5.33 -10.34 0.38
N THR A 32 4.05 -10.70 0.54
CA THR A 32 3.16 -9.98 1.46
C THR A 32 3.53 -10.19 2.93
N SER A 33 4.21 -11.30 3.26
CA SER A 33 4.68 -11.55 4.63
C SER A 33 5.70 -10.51 5.08
N MET A 34 6.43 -9.89 4.14
CA MET A 34 7.35 -8.78 4.42
C MET A 34 6.64 -7.52 4.89
N LEU A 35 5.34 -7.34 4.58
CA LEU A 35 4.55 -6.19 5.03
C LEU A 35 4.06 -6.35 6.48
N VAL A 36 3.87 -7.60 6.93
CA VAL A 36 3.27 -7.91 8.24
C VAL A 36 4.00 -7.22 9.41
N PRO A 37 5.34 -7.21 9.47
CA PRO A 37 6.07 -6.50 10.52
C PRO A 37 5.81 -4.98 10.56
N HIS A 38 5.36 -4.40 9.44
CA HIS A 38 5.17 -2.94 9.28
C HIS A 38 3.72 -2.50 9.48
N TYR A 39 2.88 -3.32 10.13
CA TYR A 39 1.50 -2.94 10.45
C TYR A 39 1.40 -1.74 11.41
N THR A 40 2.47 -1.41 12.14
CA THR A 40 2.59 -0.21 12.97
C THR A 40 3.88 0.51 12.62
N VAL A 41 3.77 1.80 12.29
CA VAL A 41 4.92 2.66 11.96
C VAL A 41 4.93 3.85 12.92
N SER A 42 6.07 4.09 13.57
CA SER A 42 6.21 5.24 14.46
C SER A 42 6.07 6.54 13.68
N LEU A 43 5.38 7.53 14.23
CA LEU A 43 5.34 8.87 13.62
C LEU A 43 6.72 9.54 13.64
N SER A 44 7.59 9.15 14.58
CA SER A 44 8.94 9.70 14.69
C SER A 44 9.85 9.31 13.51
N SER A 45 9.49 8.25 12.77
CA SER A 45 10.19 7.85 11.55
C SER A 45 9.64 8.53 10.29
N ILE A 46 8.66 9.43 10.42
CA ILE A 46 8.01 10.11 9.30
C ILE A 46 8.38 11.59 9.36
N SER A 47 8.77 12.17 8.21
CA SER A 47 8.98 13.60 8.11
C SER A 47 7.65 14.35 8.00
N SER A 48 7.51 15.46 8.72
CA SER A 48 6.42 16.39 8.46
C SER A 48 6.61 17.00 7.07
N PHE A 49 5.56 16.93 6.24
CA PHE A 49 5.54 17.56 4.91
C PHE A 49 5.07 19.02 4.95
N TYR A 50 4.67 19.53 6.12
CA TYR A 50 4.21 20.92 6.27
C TYR A 50 5.40 21.86 6.47
N THR A 51 5.52 22.84 5.58
CA THR A 51 6.38 24.01 5.77
C THR A 51 5.68 25.00 6.72
N GLU A 52 6.43 25.68 7.59
CA GLU A 52 5.95 26.50 8.71
C GLU A 52 4.92 27.60 8.33
N HIS A 53 4.76 27.91 7.05
CA HIS A 53 3.93 29.00 6.55
C HIS A 53 2.46 28.60 6.32
N GLN A 54 2.09 27.33 6.52
CA GLN A 54 0.70 26.86 6.43
C GLN A 54 0.18 26.41 7.80
N LYS A 55 -1.07 26.78 8.13
CA LYS A 55 -1.76 26.24 9.31
C LYS A 55 -1.92 24.72 9.14
N SER A 56 -1.05 23.96 9.77
CA SER A 56 -1.12 22.50 9.74
C SER A 56 -2.28 22.00 10.62
N PRO A 57 -3.16 21.11 10.12
CA PRO A 57 -4.16 20.45 10.95
C PRO A 57 -3.52 19.48 11.96
N PHE A 58 -2.21 19.24 11.86
CA PHE A 58 -1.43 18.32 12.69
C PHE A 58 -0.61 19.02 13.77
N ALA A 59 -0.97 20.26 14.15
CA ALA A 59 -0.24 21.04 15.16
C ALA A 59 -0.15 20.33 16.53
N ASN A 60 -1.16 19.52 16.87
CA ASN A 60 -1.21 18.73 18.11
C ASN A 60 -0.89 17.25 17.89
N GLN A 61 -0.38 16.87 16.72
CA GLN A 61 -0.05 15.48 16.43
C GLN A 61 1.19 15.06 17.26
N PRO A 62 1.11 13.94 18.01
CA PRO A 62 2.23 13.47 18.81
C PRO A 62 3.28 12.79 17.92
N TRP A 63 4.11 13.59 17.23
CA TRP A 63 5.11 13.09 16.28
C TRP A 63 6.14 12.16 16.94
N ASP A 64 6.51 12.40 18.20
CA ASP A 64 7.55 11.61 18.89
C ASP A 64 7.04 10.29 19.49
N SER A 65 5.74 10.18 19.78
CA SER A 65 5.17 9.06 20.54
C SER A 65 3.97 8.36 19.87
N GLY A 66 3.43 8.94 18.81
CA GLY A 66 2.31 8.36 18.07
C GLY A 66 2.75 7.33 17.03
N SER A 67 1.79 6.62 16.46
CA SER A 67 2.02 5.66 15.39
C SER A 67 0.89 5.69 14.35
N LEU A 68 1.24 5.36 13.12
CA LEU A 68 0.29 4.94 12.09
C LEU A 68 0.07 3.44 12.21
N ARG A 69 -1.18 3.01 12.05
CA ARG A 69 -1.55 1.59 12.04
C ARG A 69 -2.16 1.23 10.71
N PHE A 70 -1.66 0.17 10.09
CA PHE A 70 -2.11 -0.33 8.80
C PHE A 70 -2.85 -1.64 8.96
N LYS A 71 -3.93 -1.80 8.19
CA LYS A 71 -4.60 -3.08 7.98
C LYS A 71 -4.44 -3.49 6.52
N TYR A 72 -3.56 -4.44 6.27
CA TYR A 72 -3.31 -4.98 4.93
C TYR A 72 -4.41 -5.96 4.53
N MET A 73 -5.15 -5.62 3.47
CA MET A 73 -6.18 -6.46 2.86
C MET A 73 -5.53 -7.24 1.70
N VAL A 74 -4.89 -8.36 2.02
CA VAL A 74 -4.17 -9.21 1.05
C VAL A 74 -5.17 -9.84 0.07
N GLY A 75 -4.89 -9.72 -1.23
CA GLY A 75 -5.81 -10.10 -2.30
C GLY A 75 -6.86 -9.02 -2.63
N GLY A 76 -6.80 -7.88 -1.93
CA GLY A 76 -7.75 -6.78 -2.09
C GLY A 76 -9.01 -6.93 -1.24
N SER A 77 -9.90 -5.96 -1.37
CA SER A 77 -11.21 -5.95 -0.73
C SER A 77 -12.15 -5.09 -1.55
N PRO A 78 -13.43 -5.46 -1.71
CA PRO A 78 -14.40 -4.56 -2.29
C PRO A 78 -14.53 -3.28 -1.45
N ALA A 79 -14.94 -2.20 -2.12
CA ALA A 79 -15.33 -0.96 -1.48
C ALA A 79 -16.46 -1.21 -0.46
N SER A 80 -16.37 -0.56 0.70
CA SER A 80 -17.41 -0.67 1.72
C SER A 80 -18.59 0.23 1.35
N PRO A 81 -19.85 -0.25 1.39
CA PRO A 81 -21.01 0.60 1.11
C PRO A 81 -21.18 1.75 2.12
N TRP A 82 -20.50 1.66 3.26
CA TRP A 82 -20.50 2.67 4.32
C TRP A 82 -19.28 3.58 4.31
N GLU A 83 -18.39 3.47 3.32
CA GLU A 83 -17.09 4.15 3.37
C GLU A 83 -17.21 5.69 3.43
N ASP A 84 -18.26 6.27 2.85
CA ASP A 84 -18.52 7.72 2.90
C ASP A 84 -19.02 8.22 4.26
N PHE A 85 -19.61 7.34 5.07
CA PHE A 85 -20.04 7.64 6.43
C PHE A 85 -18.98 7.25 7.47
N GLN A 86 -18.13 6.28 7.14
CA GLN A 86 -17.14 5.69 8.03
C GLN A 86 -15.79 5.66 7.33
N SER A 87 -15.06 6.78 7.41
CA SER A 87 -13.79 6.97 6.69
C SER A 87 -12.74 5.90 7.02
N ASN A 88 -12.75 5.30 8.20
CA ASN A 88 -11.86 4.20 8.56
C ASN A 88 -12.10 2.92 7.74
N ARG A 89 -13.22 2.83 7.02
CA ARG A 89 -13.52 1.73 6.10
C ARG A 89 -12.97 1.94 4.69
N LYS A 90 -12.58 3.17 4.33
CA LYS A 90 -11.97 3.51 3.03
C LYS A 90 -10.63 2.81 2.88
N ILE A 91 -10.33 2.43 1.64
CA ILE A 91 -9.00 1.94 1.25
C ILE A 91 -8.20 3.16 0.80
N PHE A 92 -7.30 3.61 1.67
CA PHE A 92 -6.51 4.83 1.43
C PHE A 92 -5.25 4.56 0.61
N ALA A 93 -4.79 3.31 0.52
CA ALA A 93 -3.63 2.96 -0.29
C ALA A 93 -3.80 1.62 -1.01
N VAL A 94 -3.15 1.51 -2.16
CA VAL A 94 -3.05 0.29 -2.95
C VAL A 94 -1.57 -0.04 -3.17
N ILE A 95 -1.19 -1.25 -2.78
CA ILE A 95 0.12 -1.84 -3.01
C ILE A 95 -0.02 -2.92 -4.07
N GLY A 96 0.60 -2.74 -5.23
CA GLY A 96 0.79 -3.79 -6.22
C GLY A 96 2.06 -4.59 -5.92
N ILE A 97 2.02 -5.90 -6.09
CA ILE A 97 3.18 -6.79 -5.99
C ILE A 97 3.36 -7.52 -7.32
N CYS A 98 4.50 -7.29 -7.96
CA CYS A 98 4.89 -7.91 -9.22
C CYS A 98 6.13 -8.79 -9.02
N HIS A 99 6.10 -10.00 -9.58
CA HIS A 99 7.29 -10.84 -9.74
C HIS A 99 7.82 -10.66 -11.16
N CYS A 100 8.97 -10.00 -11.29
CA CYS A 100 9.55 -9.64 -12.58
C CYS A 100 9.92 -10.82 -13.48
N PRO A 101 10.50 -11.94 -12.97
CA PRO A 101 10.87 -13.08 -13.81
C PRO A 101 9.72 -13.69 -14.61
N THR A 102 8.49 -13.64 -14.07
CA THR A 102 7.27 -14.12 -14.74
C THR A 102 6.47 -12.99 -15.38
N SER A 103 6.92 -11.73 -15.23
CA SER A 103 6.27 -10.53 -15.78
C SER A 103 7.32 -9.66 -16.49
N PRO A 104 7.84 -10.10 -17.65
CA PRO A 104 8.95 -9.43 -18.35
C PRO A 104 8.56 -8.04 -18.88
N ASP A 105 7.31 -7.87 -19.32
CA ASP A 105 6.79 -6.60 -19.82
C ASP A 105 6.23 -5.74 -18.66
N LEU A 106 7.05 -4.81 -18.17
CA LEU A 106 6.68 -3.91 -17.10
C LEU A 106 5.64 -2.85 -17.50
N HIS A 107 5.53 -2.52 -18.78
CA HIS A 107 4.52 -1.57 -19.25
C HIS A 107 3.13 -2.21 -19.10
N SER A 108 2.99 -3.46 -19.52
CA SER A 108 1.76 -4.23 -19.29
C SER A 108 1.44 -4.39 -17.80
N VAL A 109 2.44 -4.63 -16.96
CA VAL A 109 2.26 -4.69 -15.49
C VAL A 109 1.72 -3.36 -14.95
N MET A 110 2.25 -2.22 -15.42
CA MET A 110 1.79 -0.91 -14.98
C MET A 110 0.34 -0.61 -15.43
N ASP A 111 -0.02 -1.00 -16.66
CA ASP A 111 -1.41 -0.88 -17.15
C ASP A 111 -2.37 -1.75 -16.32
N GLN A 112 -1.96 -2.97 -15.99
CA GLN A 112 -2.73 -3.86 -15.11
C GLN A 112 -2.90 -3.25 -13.72
N PHE A 113 -1.84 -2.69 -13.15
CA PHE A 113 -1.89 -2.02 -11.85
C PHE A 113 -2.79 -0.78 -11.88
N ALA A 114 -2.62 0.10 -12.86
CA ALA A 114 -3.46 1.28 -13.04
C ALA A 114 -4.94 0.90 -13.21
N ASN A 115 -5.23 -0.18 -13.93
CA ASN A 115 -6.59 -0.67 -14.08
C ASN A 115 -7.16 -1.24 -12.77
N ALA A 116 -6.36 -1.99 -12.01
CA ALA A 116 -6.77 -2.50 -10.70
C ALA A 116 -7.04 -1.37 -9.70
N CYS A 117 -6.25 -0.29 -9.72
CA CYS A 117 -6.42 0.89 -8.88
C CYS A 117 -7.75 1.62 -9.09
N LYS A 118 -8.39 1.50 -10.27
CA LYS A 118 -9.70 2.13 -10.56
C LYS A 118 -10.81 1.63 -9.63
N SER A 119 -10.69 0.42 -9.09
CA SER A 119 -11.63 -0.14 -8.11
C SER A 119 -11.51 0.49 -6.71
N TYR A 120 -10.49 1.34 -6.49
CA TYR A 120 -10.17 1.95 -5.20
C TYR A 120 -10.16 3.48 -5.30
N SER A 121 -11.32 4.08 -5.57
CA SER A 121 -11.48 5.53 -5.79
C SER A 121 -11.05 6.40 -4.60
N SER A 122 -11.17 5.88 -3.38
CA SER A 122 -10.75 6.54 -2.14
C SER A 122 -9.23 6.51 -1.90
N SER A 123 -8.46 5.81 -2.74
CA SER A 123 -7.01 5.66 -2.54
C SER A 123 -6.26 6.97 -2.85
N VAL A 124 -5.41 7.37 -1.92
CA VAL A 124 -4.55 8.56 -2.04
C VAL A 124 -3.09 8.19 -2.33
N VAL A 125 -2.71 6.94 -2.10
CA VAL A 125 -1.38 6.40 -2.43
C VAL A 125 -1.52 5.11 -3.24
N GLN A 126 -0.85 5.06 -4.38
CA GLN A 126 -0.78 3.88 -5.23
C GLN A 126 0.70 3.62 -5.56
N ARG A 127 1.19 2.44 -5.18
CA ARG A 127 2.58 2.03 -5.41
C ARG A 127 2.65 0.58 -5.83
N CYS A 128 3.41 0.28 -6.87
CA CYS A 128 3.69 -1.09 -7.27
C CYS A 128 5.15 -1.45 -6.93
N PHE A 129 5.35 -2.59 -6.29
CA PHE A 129 6.65 -3.12 -5.93
C PHE A 129 7.02 -4.25 -6.89
N ALA A 130 8.23 -4.17 -7.43
CA ALA A 130 8.76 -5.12 -8.39
C ALA A 130 9.87 -5.94 -7.72
N PHE A 131 9.68 -7.26 -7.67
CA PHE A 131 10.61 -8.20 -7.06
C PHE A 131 11.45 -8.91 -8.12
N CYS A 132 12.74 -9.08 -7.83
CA CYS A 132 13.71 -9.78 -8.68
C CYS A 132 13.82 -9.18 -10.10
N PRO A 133 14.02 -7.86 -10.26
CA PRO A 133 14.13 -7.26 -11.59
C PRO A 133 15.34 -7.82 -12.35
N GLY A 134 15.17 -8.09 -13.65
CA GLY A 134 16.29 -8.39 -14.54
C GLY A 134 17.03 -7.12 -14.96
N ASP A 135 18.25 -7.26 -15.49
CA ASP A 135 19.11 -6.12 -15.89
C ASP A 135 18.42 -5.14 -16.86
N SER A 136 17.63 -5.67 -17.80
CA SER A 136 16.87 -4.88 -18.77
C SER A 136 15.69 -4.11 -18.16
N GLN A 137 15.23 -4.51 -16.98
CA GLN A 137 14.07 -3.94 -16.30
C GLN A 137 14.46 -2.82 -15.32
N VAL A 138 15.68 -2.83 -14.79
CA VAL A 138 16.16 -1.83 -13.81
C VAL A 138 16.07 -0.39 -14.35
N ILE A 139 16.27 -0.19 -15.65
CA ILE A 139 16.25 1.14 -16.29
C ILE A 139 14.84 1.74 -16.32
N LEU A 140 13.79 0.91 -16.39
CA LEU A 140 12.39 1.34 -16.48
C LEU A 140 11.73 1.57 -15.10
N LEU A 141 12.25 0.94 -14.04
CA LEU A 141 11.58 0.88 -12.73
C LEU A 141 11.78 2.14 -11.87
N PHE A 142 12.72 3.02 -12.18
CA PHE A 142 13.10 4.16 -11.32
C PHE A 142 12.03 5.26 -11.18
N VAL A 143 10.98 5.26 -12.02
CA VAL A 143 9.95 6.32 -12.02
C VAL A 143 8.62 5.83 -11.46
N ASP A 144 8.26 4.55 -11.68
CA ASP A 144 6.90 4.05 -11.43
C ASP A 144 6.84 2.90 -10.40
N PHE A 145 7.97 2.29 -10.07
CA PHE A 145 8.04 1.15 -9.14
C PHE A 145 9.02 1.40 -8.00
N VAL A 146 8.78 0.74 -6.87
CA VAL A 146 9.82 0.58 -5.84
C VAL A 146 10.48 -0.77 -6.06
N ILE A 147 11.78 -0.75 -6.37
CA ILE A 147 12.58 -1.97 -6.55
C ILE A 147 12.86 -2.59 -5.18
N VAL A 148 12.58 -3.90 -5.05
CA VAL A 148 12.95 -4.68 -3.87
C VAL A 148 14.01 -5.70 -4.29
N GLY A 149 15.27 -5.40 -3.99
CA GLY A 149 16.34 -6.40 -4.00
C GLY A 149 16.23 -7.24 -2.73
N ILE A 150 16.19 -8.56 -2.89
CA ILE A 150 16.43 -9.48 -1.77
C ILE A 150 17.87 -9.93 -1.96
N ASP A 151 18.76 -9.45 -1.09
CA ASP A 151 20.15 -9.88 -1.02
C ASP A 151 20.27 -11.31 -0.47
#